data_AF-A0A7L5BIQ1-F1
#
_entry.id   AF-A0A7L5BIQ1-F1
#
_cell.length_a   1.000
_cell.length_b   1.000
_cell.length_c   1.000
_cell.angle_alpha   90.00
_cell.angle_beta   90.00
_cell.angle_gamma   90.00
#
_symmetry.space_group_name_H-M   'P 1'
#
loop_
_entity.id
_entity.type
_entity.pdbx_description
1 polymer ?
#
loop_
_entity_poly.entity_id
_entity_poly.type
_entity_poly.pdbx_seq_one_letter_code
_entity_poly.pdbx_strand_id
1 'polypeptide(L)'
;MALTVTFGNGGASTVSSLTNLVDQEAYKLLTESTTQTKNGSSLDSGVVNVAAVAVPGSGAGGNVDVGYDASKNGFTFDVTSAWNSVKNVLAKSETSENLSFKDFVHVDVYLGGTGSSNVEVLNAKRGNITTGAGNDTVTVSVVSNDSGWVNAFNIDTGAGNDTITVKAGTAFNSASAAGTGGIAAGTNVVNGGAGVTDGSFTSVTINAGAGNDTIDLSGVKLASSLVTGGTGIDHIIASAGADTFVFNLGDMAKSIVTDTITGFNASMDKLKLVGTTISNWTVSTYEADTIVSYNVDGAHKGEKIVLEGVHLTGSDWFTA
;
A
#
# COMPACT_ATOMS: atom_id res chain seq x y z
N MET A 1 -18.34 -7.24 12.69
CA MET A 1 -17.35 -7.49 13.75
C MET A 1 -16.85 -6.14 14.21
N ALA A 2 -16.71 -5.94 15.52
CA ALA A 2 -16.01 -4.77 16.05
C ALA A 2 -14.53 -4.84 15.68
N LEU A 3 -13.84 -3.69 15.65
CA LEU A 3 -12.41 -3.64 15.40
C LEU A 3 -11.65 -4.57 16.34
N THR A 4 -10.83 -5.47 15.79
CA THR A 4 -9.84 -6.26 16.51
C THR A 4 -8.45 -5.94 15.99
N VAL A 5 -7.47 -5.89 16.90
CA VAL A 5 -6.07 -5.65 16.55
C VAL A 5 -5.20 -6.65 17.30
N THR A 6 -4.46 -7.49 16.56
CA THR A 6 -3.58 -8.52 17.13
C THR A 6 -2.15 -8.26 16.71
N PHE A 7 -1.22 -8.35 17.66
CA PHE A 7 0.20 -8.16 17.40
C PHE A 7 0.93 -9.50 17.38
N GLY A 8 2.14 -9.50 16.82
CA GLY A 8 3.00 -10.65 16.91
C GLY A 8 4.41 -10.40 16.39
N ASN A 9 5.20 -11.46 16.50
CA ASN A 9 6.65 -11.36 16.37
C ASN A 9 7.26 -12.55 15.61
N GLY A 10 6.43 -13.37 14.97
CA GLY A 10 6.85 -14.36 14.00
C GLY A 10 7.37 -13.73 12.71
N GLY A 11 8.29 -14.37 12.00
CA GLY A 11 8.85 -13.85 10.76
C GLY A 11 8.56 -14.75 9.57
N ALA A 12 7.70 -14.29 8.65
CA ALA A 12 7.59 -14.87 7.31
C ALA A 12 8.38 -14.05 6.29
N SER A 13 8.92 -14.73 5.28
CA SER A 13 9.66 -14.10 4.18
C SER A 13 8.76 -13.58 3.05
N THR A 14 7.45 -13.79 3.14
CA THR A 14 6.42 -13.49 2.14
C THR A 14 5.54 -12.33 2.59
N VAL A 15 4.77 -11.75 1.65
CA VAL A 15 3.65 -10.83 1.93
C VAL A 15 2.31 -11.57 2.06
N SER A 16 2.35 -12.89 2.26
CA SER A 16 1.12 -13.66 2.50
C SER A 16 0.35 -13.06 3.67
N SER A 17 -0.98 -13.15 3.60
CA SER A 17 -1.85 -12.68 4.67
C SER A 17 -1.40 -13.25 6.01
N LEU A 18 -1.40 -12.42 7.06
CA LEU A 18 -1.11 -12.85 8.43
C LEU A 18 -2.11 -13.88 8.95
N THR A 19 -3.23 -14.09 8.26
CA THR A 19 -4.19 -15.16 8.55
C THR A 19 -3.93 -16.46 7.78
N ASN A 20 -2.86 -16.54 6.98
CA ASN A 20 -2.49 -17.78 6.31
C ASN A 20 -2.19 -18.86 7.36
N LEU A 21 -3.01 -19.91 7.40
CA LEU A 21 -2.94 -20.95 8.44
C LEU A 21 -1.60 -21.71 8.42
N VAL A 22 -1.06 -22.00 7.24
CA VAL A 22 0.21 -22.72 7.09
C VAL A 22 1.37 -21.87 7.61
N ASP A 23 1.40 -20.58 7.23
CA ASP A 23 2.44 -19.66 7.71
C ASP A 23 2.27 -19.36 9.19
N GLN A 24 1.04 -19.31 9.70
CA GLN A 24 0.79 -19.07 11.11
C GLN A 24 1.22 -20.25 11.98
N GLU A 25 1.03 -21.49 11.51
CA GLU A 25 1.55 -22.70 12.17
C GLU A 25 3.08 -22.76 12.13
N ALA A 26 3.69 -22.43 10.99
CA ALA A 26 5.15 -22.51 10.79
C ALA A 26 5.92 -21.37 11.49
N TYR A 27 5.42 -20.14 11.41
CA TYR A 27 6.15 -18.94 11.79
C TYR A 27 5.53 -18.19 12.96
N LYS A 28 4.37 -18.60 13.47
CA LYS A 28 3.71 -17.98 14.63
C LYS A 28 3.64 -16.45 14.50
N LEU A 29 3.15 -15.97 13.35
CA LEU A 29 3.15 -14.56 12.97
C LEU A 29 2.43 -13.71 14.00
N LEU A 30 1.26 -14.13 14.45
CA LEU A 30 0.44 -13.46 15.47
C LEU A 30 0.49 -14.16 16.84
N THR A 31 0.32 -13.38 17.92
CA THR A 31 0.20 -13.87 19.30
C THR A 31 -1.17 -13.50 19.85
N GLU A 32 -2.08 -14.47 19.94
CA GLU A 32 -3.49 -14.25 20.28
C GLU A 32 -3.72 -13.49 21.59
N SER A 33 -2.88 -13.71 22.61
CA SER A 33 -3.00 -13.03 23.90
C SER A 33 -2.71 -11.52 23.85
N THR A 34 -2.25 -11.00 22.71
CA THR A 34 -2.05 -9.56 22.48
C THR A 34 -3.26 -8.88 21.82
N THR A 35 -4.31 -9.64 21.51
CA THR A 35 -5.48 -9.14 20.80
C THR A 35 -6.23 -8.10 21.62
N GLN A 36 -6.35 -6.91 21.04
CA GLN A 36 -7.22 -5.84 21.50
C GLN A 36 -8.56 -5.93 20.75
N THR A 37 -9.68 -5.72 21.44
CA THR A 37 -11.02 -5.68 20.83
C THR A 37 -11.72 -4.39 21.21
N LYS A 38 -12.22 -3.66 20.22
CA LYS A 38 -12.94 -2.40 20.42
C LYS A 38 -14.26 -2.67 21.12
N ASN A 39 -14.43 -2.06 22.29
CA ASN A 39 -15.65 -2.15 23.08
C ASN A 39 -16.34 -0.78 23.07
N GLY A 40 -17.46 -0.69 22.35
CA GLY A 40 -18.10 0.59 22.05
C GLY A 40 -17.20 1.46 21.15
N SER A 41 -16.75 2.59 21.68
CA SER A 41 -15.89 3.56 20.96
C SER A 41 -14.42 3.52 21.38
N SER A 42 -13.99 2.58 22.22
CA SER A 42 -12.63 2.54 22.78
C SER A 42 -11.94 1.20 22.61
N LEU A 43 -10.61 1.24 22.50
CA LEU A 43 -9.67 0.13 22.73
C LEU A 43 -8.95 0.36 24.07
N ASP A 44 -8.38 -0.70 24.64
CA ASP A 44 -7.50 -0.57 25.81
C ASP A 44 -6.24 0.19 25.41
N SER A 45 -6.10 1.42 25.91
CA SER A 45 -4.94 2.28 25.67
C SER A 45 -3.77 1.95 26.58
N GLY A 46 -2.55 2.23 26.12
CA GLY A 46 -1.30 2.01 26.83
C GLY A 46 -0.42 0.97 26.16
N VAL A 47 0.52 0.41 26.91
CA VAL A 47 1.56 -0.46 26.34
C VAL A 47 1.13 -1.92 26.32
N VAL A 48 1.13 -2.51 25.13
CA VAL A 48 1.01 -3.95 24.91
C VAL A 48 2.41 -4.56 24.80
N ASN A 49 2.71 -5.54 25.64
CA ASN A 49 3.94 -6.32 25.56
C ASN A 49 3.75 -7.49 24.59
N VAL A 50 4.60 -7.58 23.57
CA VAL A 50 4.61 -8.67 22.60
C VAL A 50 5.83 -9.53 22.86
N ALA A 51 5.61 -10.80 23.24
CA ALA A 51 6.70 -11.69 23.63
C ALA A 51 7.59 -12.12 22.44
N ALA A 52 8.81 -12.55 22.75
CA ALA A 52 9.63 -13.32 21.81
C ALA A 52 8.94 -14.64 21.44
N VAL A 53 9.14 -15.09 20.22
CA VAL A 53 8.69 -16.41 19.78
C VAL A 53 9.89 -17.22 19.28
N ALA A 54 9.98 -18.50 19.61
CA ALA A 54 11.12 -19.34 19.23
C ALA A 54 10.89 -20.03 17.87
N VAL A 55 10.94 -19.25 16.78
CA VAL A 55 10.79 -19.71 15.39
C VAL A 55 11.78 -18.99 14.48
N PRO A 56 12.17 -19.56 13.32
CA PRO A 56 13.06 -18.88 12.39
C PRO A 56 12.53 -17.49 12.04
N GLY A 57 13.41 -16.49 12.05
CA GLY A 57 13.04 -15.15 11.65
C GLY A 57 12.29 -14.31 12.67
N SER A 58 12.08 -14.80 13.89
CA SER A 58 11.41 -14.06 14.96
C SER A 58 12.30 -12.96 15.58
N GLY A 59 11.67 -11.99 16.26
CA GLY A 59 12.35 -10.92 16.98
C GLY A 59 12.48 -11.20 18.48
N ALA A 60 13.13 -10.29 19.20
CA ALA A 60 13.34 -10.39 20.65
C ALA A 60 12.08 -10.13 21.50
N GLY A 61 10.96 -9.74 20.88
CA GLY A 61 9.80 -9.21 21.59
C GLY A 61 10.00 -7.73 21.91
N GLY A 62 8.89 -7.03 22.15
CA GLY A 62 8.90 -5.58 22.25
C GLY A 62 7.58 -5.01 22.76
N ASN A 63 7.42 -3.71 22.53
CA ASN A 63 6.35 -2.89 23.05
C ASN A 63 5.62 -2.18 21.92
N VAL A 64 4.30 -2.27 21.95
CA VAL A 64 3.42 -1.45 21.12
C VAL A 64 2.68 -0.49 22.04
N ASP A 65 2.80 0.81 21.81
CA ASP A 65 1.96 1.80 22.46
C ASP A 65 0.65 1.95 21.69
N VAL A 66 -0.47 1.79 22.39
CA VAL A 66 -1.83 1.88 21.86
C VAL A 66 -2.45 3.19 22.34
N GLY A 67 -2.72 4.08 21.40
CA GLY A 67 -3.28 5.41 21.67
C GLY A 67 -4.64 5.61 21.01
N TYR A 68 -5.35 6.63 21.48
CA TYR A 68 -6.58 7.13 20.86
C TYR A 68 -6.48 8.66 20.71
N ASP A 69 -6.63 9.14 19.49
CA ASP A 69 -6.74 10.56 19.16
C ASP A 69 -8.21 10.91 18.96
N ALA A 70 -8.80 11.56 19.97
CA ALA A 70 -10.19 11.98 19.96
C ALA A 70 -10.49 13.01 18.85
N SER A 71 -9.51 13.81 18.42
CA SER A 71 -9.71 14.82 17.36
C SER A 71 -9.86 14.19 15.99
N LYS A 72 -9.21 13.03 15.78
CA LYS A 72 -9.30 12.24 14.55
C LYS A 72 -10.26 11.06 14.66
N ASN A 73 -10.83 10.84 15.86
CA ASN A 73 -11.53 9.59 16.20
C ASN A 73 -10.73 8.35 15.74
N GLY A 74 -9.43 8.35 16.02
CA GLY A 74 -8.50 7.37 15.45
C GLY A 74 -7.64 6.69 16.49
N PHE A 75 -7.24 5.45 16.19
CA PHE A 75 -6.36 4.66 17.04
C PHE A 75 -4.94 4.66 16.47
N THR A 76 -3.95 4.72 17.36
CA THR A 76 -2.54 4.66 17.01
C THR A 76 -1.90 3.41 17.59
N PHE A 77 -1.02 2.79 16.83
CA PHE A 77 -0.25 1.61 17.22
C PHE A 77 1.21 1.88 16.85
N ASP A 78 2.05 2.21 17.84
CA ASP A 78 3.44 2.59 17.62
C ASP A 78 4.38 1.56 18.26
N VAL A 79 5.29 0.96 17.49
CA VAL A 79 6.36 0.12 18.04
C VAL A 79 7.39 1.03 18.71
N THR A 80 7.27 1.18 20.02
CA THR A 80 8.14 2.08 20.82
C THR A 80 9.44 1.41 21.26
N SER A 81 9.53 0.09 21.13
CA SER A 81 10.78 -0.66 21.21
C SER A 81 11.54 -0.62 19.88
N ALA A 82 12.67 -1.32 19.78
CA ALA A 82 13.50 -1.31 18.58
C ALA A 82 12.74 -1.85 17.34
N TRP A 83 12.95 -1.29 16.15
CA TRP A 83 12.36 -1.84 14.92
C TRP A 83 12.76 -3.32 14.75
N ASN A 84 11.84 -4.16 14.24
CA ASN A 84 11.96 -5.63 14.16
C ASN A 84 11.81 -6.39 15.50
N SER A 85 11.56 -5.70 16.62
CA SER A 85 11.27 -6.33 17.93
C SER A 85 9.81 -6.78 18.07
N VAL A 86 8.90 -6.04 17.43
CA VAL A 86 7.54 -6.43 17.10
C VAL A 86 7.45 -6.41 15.58
N LYS A 87 7.00 -7.51 14.97
CA LYS A 87 7.04 -7.64 13.52
C LYS A 87 5.70 -7.34 12.89
N ASN A 88 4.65 -7.90 13.45
CA ASN A 88 3.37 -8.02 12.78
C ASN A 88 2.27 -7.33 13.56
N VAL A 89 1.36 -6.71 12.83
CA VAL A 89 0.06 -6.27 13.33
C VAL A 89 -1.01 -6.65 12.31
N LEU A 90 -2.12 -7.19 12.81
CA LEU A 90 -3.32 -7.48 12.04
C LEU A 90 -4.48 -6.68 12.64
N ALA A 91 -5.08 -5.78 11.87
CA ALA A 91 -6.30 -5.07 12.22
C ALA A 91 -7.47 -5.54 11.35
N LYS A 92 -8.63 -5.81 11.96
CA LYS A 92 -9.85 -6.24 11.27
C LYS A 92 -11.07 -5.52 11.77
N SER A 93 -11.93 -5.02 10.89
CA SER A 93 -13.25 -4.48 11.22
C SER A 93 -14.21 -4.69 10.06
N GLU A 94 -15.50 -4.89 10.33
CA GLU A 94 -16.53 -4.88 9.26
C GLU A 94 -17.01 -3.47 8.93
N THR A 95 -16.47 -2.46 9.61
CA THR A 95 -16.81 -1.05 9.43
C THR A 95 -15.56 -0.23 9.19
N SER A 96 -15.76 1.00 8.73
CA SER A 96 -14.68 1.96 8.53
C SER A 96 -14.05 2.35 9.87
N GLU A 97 -12.74 2.56 9.86
CA GLU A 97 -11.95 2.94 11.04
C GLU A 97 -10.84 3.91 10.66
N ASN A 98 -10.37 4.69 11.63
CA ASN A 98 -9.21 5.56 11.48
C ASN A 98 -8.05 4.95 12.26
N LEU A 99 -7.06 4.39 11.56
CA LEU A 99 -5.99 3.59 12.14
C LEU A 99 -4.62 4.09 11.68
N SER A 100 -3.69 4.25 12.62
CA SER A 100 -2.31 4.63 12.34
C SER A 100 -1.36 3.60 12.94
N PHE A 101 -0.48 3.04 12.12
CA PHE A 101 0.51 2.03 12.49
C PHE A 101 1.90 2.57 12.20
N LYS A 102 2.85 2.35 13.10
CA LYS A 102 4.21 2.84 12.92
C LYS A 102 5.27 1.84 13.35
N ASP A 103 6.33 1.76 12.54
CA ASP A 103 7.57 1.02 12.81
C ASP A 103 7.39 -0.52 12.95
N PHE A 104 6.35 -1.06 12.31
CA PHE A 104 6.16 -2.50 12.13
C PHE A 104 6.97 -3.04 10.94
N VAL A 105 7.22 -4.34 10.94
CA VAL A 105 7.79 -5.01 9.76
C VAL A 105 6.68 -5.35 8.75
N HIS A 106 5.54 -5.85 9.23
CA HIS A 106 4.40 -6.29 8.43
C HIS A 106 3.11 -5.74 9.05
N VAL A 107 2.30 -5.05 8.24
CA VAL A 107 0.99 -4.54 8.65
C VAL A 107 -0.11 -5.11 7.75
N ASP A 108 -1.04 -5.87 8.33
CA ASP A 108 -2.28 -6.24 7.64
C ASP A 108 -3.46 -5.43 8.22
N VAL A 109 -4.26 -4.84 7.33
CA VAL A 109 -5.46 -4.09 7.66
C VAL A 109 -6.60 -4.59 6.77
N TYR A 110 -7.71 -5.01 7.38
CA TYR A 110 -8.92 -5.42 6.66
C TYR A 110 -10.13 -4.70 7.27
N LEU A 111 -10.52 -3.58 6.66
CA LEU A 111 -11.69 -2.79 7.03
C LEU A 111 -12.81 -3.01 6.01
N GLY A 112 -14.04 -2.71 6.39
CA GLY A 112 -15.20 -2.84 5.53
C GLY A 112 -16.22 -1.74 5.77
N GLY A 113 -17.45 -1.95 5.32
CA GLY A 113 -18.53 -0.98 5.47
C GLY A 113 -18.49 0.11 4.40
N THR A 114 -19.35 1.12 4.56
CA THR A 114 -19.58 2.17 3.55
C THR A 114 -19.16 3.56 4.03
N GLY A 115 -18.56 3.65 5.22
CA GLY A 115 -18.01 4.89 5.74
C GLY A 115 -16.57 5.09 5.26
N SER A 116 -16.08 6.32 5.34
CA SER A 116 -14.68 6.63 5.05
C SER A 116 -13.76 6.13 6.16
N SER A 117 -12.71 5.44 5.76
CA SER A 117 -11.59 4.97 6.57
C SER A 117 -10.38 5.86 6.35
N ASN A 118 -9.54 6.02 7.37
CA ASN A 118 -8.23 6.65 7.24
C ASN A 118 -7.16 5.71 7.79
N VAL A 119 -6.35 5.13 6.91
CA VAL A 119 -5.31 4.15 7.25
C VAL A 119 -3.93 4.75 6.98
N GLU A 120 -3.15 4.94 8.03
CA GLU A 120 -1.74 5.34 7.94
C GLU A 120 -0.85 4.16 8.33
N VAL A 121 0.04 3.74 7.44
CA VAL A 121 1.06 2.72 7.70
C VAL A 121 2.43 3.35 7.50
N LEU A 122 3.10 3.67 8.60
CA LEU A 122 4.32 4.44 8.60
C LEU A 122 5.53 3.56 8.89
N ASN A 123 6.60 3.74 8.10
CA ASN A 123 7.87 3.04 8.24
C ASN A 123 7.72 1.50 8.33
N ALA A 124 6.94 0.94 7.41
CA ALA A 124 6.76 -0.50 7.33
C ALA A 124 7.46 -1.10 6.11
N LYS A 125 7.88 -2.37 6.25
CA LYS A 125 8.58 -3.11 5.18
C LYS A 125 7.59 -3.72 4.18
N ARG A 126 6.43 -4.17 4.65
CA ARG A 126 5.40 -4.83 3.83
C ARG A 126 4.03 -4.80 4.48
N GLY A 127 2.99 -5.14 3.72
CA GLY A 127 1.65 -5.25 4.25
C GLY A 127 0.56 -5.56 3.23
N ASN A 128 -0.62 -5.89 3.74
CA ASN A 128 -1.86 -6.00 2.96
C ASN A 128 -2.89 -5.04 3.56
N ILE A 129 -3.46 -4.16 2.75
CA ILE A 129 -4.43 -3.16 3.19
C ILE A 129 -5.68 -3.32 2.34
N THR A 130 -6.82 -3.51 3.00
CA THR A 130 -8.14 -3.50 2.38
C THR A 130 -9.05 -2.56 3.15
N THR A 131 -9.76 -1.68 2.44
CA THR A 131 -10.80 -0.80 3.01
C THR A 131 -12.18 -1.09 2.40
N GLY A 132 -13.14 -0.17 2.58
CA GLY A 132 -14.56 -0.42 2.37
C GLY A 132 -15.09 0.15 1.05
N ALA A 133 -16.33 0.63 1.06
CA ALA A 133 -16.99 1.28 -0.07
C ALA A 133 -17.18 2.80 0.16
N GLY A 134 -16.51 3.37 1.16
CA GLY A 134 -16.53 4.81 1.42
C GLY A 134 -15.30 5.48 0.82
N ASN A 135 -15.30 6.81 0.75
CA ASN A 135 -14.12 7.56 0.29
C ASN A 135 -12.98 7.40 1.29
N ASP A 136 -12.08 6.47 1.03
CA ASP A 136 -11.04 6.03 1.94
C ASP A 136 -9.74 6.81 1.69
N THR A 137 -8.93 6.95 2.74
CA THR A 137 -7.59 7.52 2.63
C THR A 137 -6.57 6.51 3.14
N VAL A 138 -5.61 6.15 2.29
CA VAL A 138 -4.52 5.21 2.63
C VAL A 138 -3.18 5.90 2.40
N THR A 139 -2.39 6.06 3.46
CA THR A 139 -1.01 6.55 3.36
C THR A 139 -0.04 5.48 3.82
N VAL A 140 0.91 5.11 2.97
CA VAL A 140 2.00 4.18 3.28
C VAL A 140 3.33 4.90 3.17
N SER A 141 4.19 4.76 4.18
CA SER A 141 5.62 5.08 4.02
C SER A 141 6.48 3.85 4.21
N VAL A 142 7.38 3.64 3.25
CA VAL A 142 8.09 2.37 3.09
C VAL A 142 9.52 2.46 3.63
N VAL A 143 9.97 1.43 4.32
CA VAL A 143 11.36 1.27 4.72
C VAL A 143 11.76 -0.20 4.73
N SER A 144 12.96 -0.48 4.24
CA SER A 144 13.53 -1.83 4.19
C SER A 144 14.83 -1.89 4.95
N ASN A 145 15.04 -2.96 5.71
CA ASN A 145 16.34 -3.22 6.35
C ASN A 145 17.39 -3.72 5.34
N ASP A 146 16.96 -4.46 4.33
CA ASP A 146 17.76 -4.98 3.21
C ASP A 146 16.85 -5.41 2.05
N SER A 147 17.44 -5.89 0.95
CA SER A 147 16.71 -6.49 -0.18
C SER A 147 16.26 -7.92 0.07
N GLY A 148 16.55 -8.47 1.26
CA GLY A 148 16.21 -9.84 1.64
C GLY A 148 14.75 -9.94 2.05
N TRP A 149 14.13 -11.06 1.69
CA TRP A 149 12.69 -11.31 1.85
C TRP A 149 11.83 -10.27 1.13
N VAL A 150 10.51 -10.49 1.12
CA VAL A 150 9.59 -9.60 0.41
C VAL A 150 9.55 -8.21 1.04
N ASN A 151 9.65 -7.21 0.17
CA ASN A 151 9.39 -5.79 0.41
C ASN A 151 8.22 -5.43 -0.50
N ALA A 152 6.98 -5.54 -0.02
CA ALA A 152 5.83 -5.32 -0.86
C ALA A 152 4.58 -4.88 -0.11
N PHE A 153 3.75 -4.08 -0.76
CA PHE A 153 2.42 -3.72 -0.29
C PHE A 153 1.36 -4.12 -1.30
N ASN A 154 0.24 -4.66 -0.82
CA ASN A 154 -0.98 -4.84 -1.58
C ASN A 154 -2.04 -3.92 -0.97
N ILE A 155 -2.66 -3.08 -1.79
CA ILE A 155 -3.65 -2.07 -1.36
C ILE A 155 -4.90 -2.24 -2.22
N ASP A 156 -6.05 -2.43 -1.57
CA ASP A 156 -7.37 -2.52 -2.19
C ASP A 156 -8.35 -1.58 -1.46
N THR A 157 -8.83 -0.52 -2.11
CA THR A 157 -9.70 0.47 -1.44
C THR A 157 -11.18 0.35 -1.78
N GLY A 158 -11.55 -0.57 -2.66
CA GLY A 158 -12.94 -0.94 -2.88
C GLY A 158 -13.73 0.07 -3.72
N ALA A 159 -14.65 0.81 -3.13
CA ALA A 159 -15.46 1.77 -3.87
C ALA A 159 -15.52 3.10 -3.11
N GLY A 160 -15.90 4.17 -3.79
CA GLY A 160 -15.76 5.51 -3.26
C GLY A 160 -14.65 6.25 -4.01
N ASN A 161 -14.55 7.56 -3.79
CA ASN A 161 -13.45 8.34 -4.33
C ASN A 161 -12.30 8.29 -3.33
N ASP A 162 -11.33 7.44 -3.60
CA ASP A 162 -10.27 7.11 -2.67
C ASP A 162 -9.02 7.95 -2.90
N THR A 163 -8.19 8.06 -1.85
CA THR A 163 -6.88 8.71 -1.93
C THR A 163 -5.82 7.77 -1.38
N ILE A 164 -4.89 7.38 -2.25
CA ILE A 164 -3.79 6.48 -1.93
C ILE A 164 -2.48 7.23 -2.12
N THR A 165 -1.64 7.25 -1.10
CA THR A 165 -0.31 7.87 -1.16
C THR A 165 0.74 6.88 -0.68
N VAL A 166 1.77 6.67 -1.50
CA VAL A 166 2.98 5.92 -1.09
C VAL A 166 4.18 6.85 -1.13
N LYS A 167 4.93 6.90 -0.02
CA LYS A 167 6.06 7.81 0.13
C LYS A 167 7.27 7.14 0.78
N ALA A 168 8.41 7.80 0.69
CA ALA A 168 9.60 7.39 1.42
C ALA A 168 9.38 7.39 2.94
N GLY A 169 9.87 6.36 3.63
CA GLY A 169 9.93 6.29 5.09
C GLY A 169 11.09 7.10 5.68
N THR A 170 11.26 6.99 6.99
CA THR A 170 12.40 7.59 7.72
C THR A 170 13.46 6.54 8.05
N ALA A 171 14.73 6.92 7.98
CA ALA A 171 15.84 6.03 8.29
C ALA A 171 15.79 5.57 9.76
N PHE A 172 16.12 4.29 10.02
CA PHE A 172 16.03 3.69 11.36
C PHE A 172 16.93 4.37 12.39
N ASN A 173 18.08 4.90 11.95
CA ASN A 173 19.08 5.57 12.78
C ASN A 173 18.91 7.10 12.82
N SER A 174 17.78 7.62 12.34
CA SER A 174 17.50 9.05 12.37
C SER A 174 17.17 9.51 13.80
N ALA A 175 17.98 10.40 14.37
CA ALA A 175 17.72 10.95 15.71
C ALA A 175 16.42 11.76 15.80
N SER A 176 15.90 12.25 14.67
CA SER A 176 14.58 12.91 14.57
C SER A 176 13.42 11.93 14.40
N ALA A 177 13.68 10.63 14.19
CA ALA A 177 12.67 9.58 14.30
C ALA A 177 12.41 9.32 15.78
N ALA A 178 11.78 10.29 16.46
CA ALA A 178 11.28 10.07 17.80
C ALA A 178 10.38 8.83 17.80
N GLY A 179 10.77 7.79 18.54
CA GLY A 179 9.98 6.57 18.72
C GLY A 179 10.65 5.27 18.25
N THR A 180 11.62 5.29 17.32
CA THR A 180 12.36 4.06 17.02
C THR A 180 13.22 3.75 18.24
N GLY A 181 12.93 2.68 18.97
CA GLY A 181 13.81 2.19 20.05
C GLY A 181 15.16 1.66 19.54
N GLY A 182 15.66 2.20 18.42
CA GLY A 182 16.76 1.70 17.60
C GLY A 182 16.34 0.54 16.71
N ILE A 183 17.30 -0.35 16.44
CA ILE A 183 17.14 -1.57 15.64
C ILE A 183 17.32 -2.77 16.58
N ALA A 184 16.44 -3.78 16.49
CA ALA A 184 16.56 -4.97 17.32
C ALA A 184 17.89 -5.71 17.06
N ALA A 185 18.55 -6.17 18.13
CA ALA A 185 19.83 -6.85 18.04
C ALA A 185 19.78 -8.03 17.07
N GLY A 186 20.84 -8.19 16.26
CA GLY A 186 20.92 -9.24 15.24
C GLY A 186 20.14 -8.95 13.94
N THR A 187 19.43 -7.82 13.84
CA THR A 187 18.84 -7.39 12.57
C THR A 187 19.94 -6.87 11.64
N ASN A 188 20.05 -7.49 10.46
CA ASN A 188 20.87 -6.96 9.39
C ASN A 188 20.20 -5.72 8.79
N VAL A 189 20.91 -4.58 8.81
CA VAL A 189 20.44 -3.32 8.24
C VAL A 189 21.54 -2.71 7.38
N VAL A 190 21.24 -2.48 6.11
CA VAL A 190 22.17 -1.87 5.15
C VAL A 190 22.33 -0.36 5.40
N ASN A 191 23.19 0.28 4.60
CA ASN A 191 23.42 1.74 4.63
C ASN A 191 23.84 2.26 6.02
N GLY A 192 24.74 1.52 6.69
CA GLY A 192 25.23 1.93 8.02
C GLY A 192 24.14 1.96 9.10
N GLY A 193 23.12 1.09 8.98
CA GLY A 193 22.00 1.05 9.92
C GLY A 193 20.87 2.03 9.59
N ALA A 194 20.93 2.78 8.48
CA ALA A 194 19.83 3.63 8.05
C ALA A 194 18.67 2.86 7.43
N GLY A 195 18.96 1.70 6.82
CA GLY A 195 18.01 1.01 5.95
C GLY A 195 17.90 1.69 4.58
N VAL A 196 16.92 1.25 3.79
CA VAL A 196 16.55 1.80 2.48
C VAL A 196 15.17 2.43 2.61
N THR A 197 15.11 3.74 2.42
CA THR A 197 13.89 4.54 2.63
C THR A 197 13.27 5.05 1.34
N ASP A 198 14.02 5.04 0.23
CA ASP A 198 13.58 5.57 -1.06
C ASP A 198 12.62 4.64 -1.81
N GLY A 199 12.37 3.44 -1.28
CA GLY A 199 11.48 2.43 -1.86
C GLY A 199 12.12 1.56 -2.93
N SER A 200 13.43 1.66 -3.19
CA SER A 200 14.08 0.98 -4.34
C SER A 200 14.03 -0.54 -4.30
N PHE A 201 13.66 -1.15 -3.17
CA PHE A 201 13.43 -2.59 -3.02
C PHE A 201 11.97 -2.97 -2.96
N THR A 202 11.07 -1.99 -2.86
CA THR A 202 9.66 -2.21 -2.59
C THR A 202 8.85 -2.24 -3.87
N SER A 203 8.03 -3.27 -4.02
CA SER A 203 6.98 -3.31 -5.05
C SER A 203 5.61 -3.02 -4.45
N VAL A 204 4.72 -2.35 -5.18
CA VAL A 204 3.36 -2.06 -4.69
C VAL A 204 2.31 -2.52 -5.71
N THR A 205 1.27 -3.20 -5.24
CA THR A 205 0.07 -3.49 -6.02
C THR A 205 -1.09 -2.66 -5.48
N ILE A 206 -1.79 -1.94 -6.35
CA ILE A 206 -2.91 -1.06 -6.02
C ILE A 206 -4.12 -1.43 -6.87
N ASN A 207 -5.27 -1.59 -6.21
CA ASN A 207 -6.60 -1.66 -6.81
C ASN A 207 -7.48 -0.61 -6.09
N ALA A 208 -7.73 0.53 -6.72
CA ALA A 208 -8.53 1.58 -6.08
C ALA A 208 -10.05 1.30 -6.22
N GLY A 209 -10.43 0.65 -7.32
CA GLY A 209 -11.72 0.02 -7.50
C GLY A 209 -12.72 0.92 -8.20
N ALA A 210 -13.80 1.35 -7.54
CA ALA A 210 -14.85 2.12 -8.20
C ALA A 210 -15.01 3.51 -7.63
N GLY A 211 -14.79 4.55 -8.43
CA GLY A 211 -14.91 5.94 -8.04
C GLY A 211 -13.90 6.78 -8.80
N ASN A 212 -13.79 8.06 -8.46
CA ASN A 212 -12.75 8.91 -9.02
C ASN A 212 -11.58 8.95 -8.03
N ASP A 213 -10.58 8.12 -8.27
CA ASP A 213 -9.52 7.88 -7.30
C ASP A 213 -8.30 8.76 -7.54
N THR A 214 -7.54 9.03 -6.48
CA THR A 214 -6.24 9.71 -6.55
C THR A 214 -5.16 8.82 -6.00
N ILE A 215 -4.17 8.49 -6.83
CA ILE A 215 -3.06 7.60 -6.48
C ILE A 215 -1.75 8.37 -6.69
N ASP A 216 -1.09 8.75 -5.60
CA ASP A 216 0.17 9.49 -5.62
C ASP A 216 1.36 8.61 -5.17
N LEU A 217 2.22 8.26 -6.13
CA LEU A 217 3.46 7.52 -5.90
C LEU A 217 4.71 8.38 -6.12
N SER A 218 4.56 9.68 -6.34
CA SER A 218 5.67 10.59 -6.65
C SER A 218 6.64 10.80 -5.48
N GLY A 219 6.17 10.55 -4.25
CA GLY A 219 6.95 10.66 -3.02
C GLY A 219 7.96 9.52 -2.79
N VAL A 220 8.10 8.58 -3.74
CA VAL A 220 8.93 7.37 -3.59
C VAL A 220 9.49 6.90 -4.95
N LYS A 221 10.59 6.15 -4.92
CA LYS A 221 11.17 5.45 -6.07
C LYS A 221 11.01 3.94 -5.86
N LEU A 222 9.81 3.44 -6.11
CA LEU A 222 9.51 2.01 -5.98
C LEU A 222 10.39 1.19 -6.93
N ALA A 223 10.64 -0.07 -6.60
CA ALA A 223 11.23 -1.01 -7.55
C ALA A 223 10.29 -1.21 -8.75
N SER A 224 8.99 -1.36 -8.45
CA SER A 224 7.91 -1.43 -9.43
C SER A 224 6.56 -1.17 -8.77
N SER A 225 5.58 -0.74 -9.55
CA SER A 225 4.17 -0.75 -9.14
C SER A 225 3.28 -1.42 -10.18
N LEU A 226 2.18 -2.02 -9.71
CA LEU A 226 1.08 -2.50 -10.52
C LEU A 226 -0.18 -1.77 -10.05
N VAL A 227 -0.67 -0.84 -10.86
CA VAL A 227 -1.74 0.09 -10.45
C VAL A 227 -2.96 -0.12 -11.34
N THR A 228 -4.10 -0.40 -10.71
CA THR A 228 -5.43 -0.38 -11.34
C THR A 228 -6.23 0.70 -10.62
N GLY A 229 -6.58 1.77 -11.34
CA GLY A 229 -7.50 2.78 -10.81
C GLY A 229 -8.89 2.15 -10.70
N GLY A 230 -9.45 1.77 -11.84
CA GLY A 230 -10.64 0.94 -11.94
C GLY A 230 -11.73 1.72 -12.67
N THR A 231 -12.99 1.61 -12.26
CA THR A 231 -14.05 2.36 -12.95
C THR A 231 -14.17 3.77 -12.40
N GLY A 232 -14.20 4.77 -13.27
CA GLY A 232 -14.38 6.16 -12.89
C GLY A 232 -13.40 7.06 -13.63
N ILE A 233 -12.94 8.12 -12.97
CA ILE A 233 -11.95 9.04 -13.53
C ILE A 233 -10.81 9.15 -12.52
N ASP A 234 -9.75 8.42 -12.79
CA ASP A 234 -8.64 8.25 -11.88
C ASP A 234 -7.45 9.16 -12.22
N HIS A 235 -6.80 9.65 -11.17
CA HIS A 235 -5.62 10.49 -11.26
C HIS A 235 -4.44 9.75 -10.66
N ILE A 236 -3.52 9.30 -11.51
CA ILE A 236 -2.38 8.49 -11.10
C ILE A 236 -1.08 9.29 -11.32
N ILE A 237 -0.27 9.42 -10.29
CA ILE A 237 1.08 9.99 -10.39
C ILE A 237 2.08 8.84 -10.19
N ALA A 238 2.81 8.53 -11.26
CA ALA A 238 3.78 7.43 -11.31
C ALA A 238 4.92 7.61 -10.29
N SER A 239 5.50 6.49 -9.88
CA SER A 239 6.77 6.50 -9.17
C SER A 239 7.92 6.60 -10.19
N ALA A 240 9.16 6.74 -9.72
CA ALA A 240 10.32 6.67 -10.61
C ALA A 240 10.77 5.23 -10.94
N GLY A 241 10.01 4.21 -10.53
CA GLY A 241 10.27 2.78 -10.72
C GLY A 241 9.90 2.26 -12.11
N ALA A 242 9.84 0.93 -12.25
CA ALA A 242 9.25 0.29 -13.44
C ALA A 242 7.77 0.01 -13.18
N ASP A 243 6.90 0.90 -13.62
CA ASP A 243 5.49 0.89 -13.26
C ASP A 243 4.61 0.26 -14.35
N THR A 244 3.52 -0.39 -13.94
CA THR A 244 2.52 -0.95 -14.86
C THR A 244 1.15 -0.45 -14.47
N PHE A 245 0.51 0.28 -15.38
CA PHE A 245 -0.84 0.82 -15.21
C PHE A 245 -1.83 -0.04 -15.99
N VAL A 246 -2.88 -0.53 -15.31
CA VAL A 246 -3.83 -1.50 -15.84
C VAL A 246 -5.17 -0.83 -16.07
N PHE A 247 -5.73 -1.04 -17.25
CA PHE A 247 -7.09 -0.61 -17.60
C PHE A 247 -7.83 -1.79 -18.23
N ASN A 248 -9.02 -2.12 -17.72
CA ASN A 248 -9.88 -3.10 -18.37
C ASN A 248 -10.83 -2.40 -19.34
N LEU A 249 -11.15 -3.06 -20.45
CA LEU A 249 -12.17 -2.53 -21.37
C LEU A 249 -13.49 -2.28 -20.62
N GLY A 250 -14.02 -1.06 -20.71
CA GLY A 250 -15.21 -0.64 -19.97
C GLY A 250 -14.97 0.22 -18.73
N ASP A 251 -13.72 0.32 -18.26
CA ASP A 251 -13.39 1.09 -17.05
C ASP A 251 -13.30 2.60 -17.34
N MET A 252 -12.80 2.97 -18.52
CA MET A 252 -12.43 4.35 -18.87
C MET A 252 -13.62 5.19 -19.36
N ALA A 253 -13.50 6.51 -19.22
CA ALA A 253 -14.46 7.44 -19.82
C ALA A 253 -14.25 7.61 -21.35
N LYS A 254 -15.32 7.96 -22.06
CA LYS A 254 -15.29 8.24 -23.52
C LYS A 254 -14.97 9.70 -23.87
N SER A 255 -14.54 10.48 -22.88
CA SER A 255 -14.30 11.92 -22.98
C SER A 255 -12.82 12.21 -22.71
N ILE A 256 -12.37 13.44 -22.92
CA ILE A 256 -10.99 13.82 -22.53
C ILE A 256 -10.85 14.02 -21.02
N VAL A 257 -11.97 14.24 -20.32
CA VAL A 257 -12.03 14.11 -18.86
C VAL A 257 -12.19 12.61 -18.59
N THR A 258 -11.07 11.97 -18.32
CA THR A 258 -10.87 10.52 -18.20
C THR A 258 -9.62 10.28 -17.35
N ASP A 259 -9.25 9.01 -17.19
CA ASP A 259 -8.07 8.61 -16.44
C ASP A 259 -6.79 9.29 -16.94
N THR A 260 -6.00 9.76 -16.00
CA THR A 260 -4.74 10.48 -16.24
C THR A 260 -3.58 9.78 -15.55
N ILE A 261 -2.44 9.72 -16.24
CA ILE A 261 -1.17 9.29 -15.66
C ILE A 261 -0.14 10.39 -15.86
N THR A 262 0.33 10.97 -14.76
CA THR A 262 1.46 11.91 -14.75
C THR A 262 2.76 11.16 -14.42
N GLY A 263 3.87 11.52 -15.08
CA GLY A 263 5.19 10.97 -14.78
C GLY A 263 5.56 9.67 -15.50
N PHE A 264 4.74 9.23 -16.46
CA PHE A 264 4.99 8.01 -17.25
C PHE A 264 6.32 8.06 -18.01
N ASN A 265 7.20 7.11 -17.75
CA ASN A 265 8.49 6.93 -18.40
C ASN A 265 8.47 5.75 -19.37
N ALA A 266 8.33 6.02 -20.68
CA ALA A 266 8.22 4.97 -21.70
C ALA A 266 9.39 3.99 -21.83
N SER A 267 10.55 4.28 -21.21
CA SER A 267 11.68 3.35 -21.18
C SER A 267 11.56 2.29 -20.08
N MET A 268 10.73 2.53 -19.06
CA MET A 268 10.58 1.67 -17.89
C MET A 268 9.13 1.21 -17.70
N ASP A 269 8.18 2.11 -17.90
CA ASP A 269 6.78 1.90 -17.59
C ASP A 269 6.03 1.20 -18.71
N LYS A 270 4.90 0.59 -18.33
CA LYS A 270 3.98 -0.09 -19.24
C LYS A 270 2.54 0.30 -18.96
N LEU A 271 1.78 0.46 -20.05
CA LEU A 271 0.33 0.45 -20.00
C LEU A 271 -0.17 -0.96 -20.37
N LYS A 272 -1.13 -1.50 -19.63
CA LYS A 272 -1.70 -2.84 -19.84
C LYS A 272 -3.21 -2.73 -20.06
N LEU A 273 -3.64 -3.02 -21.28
CA LEU A 273 -5.01 -2.82 -21.77
C LEU A 273 -5.72 -4.17 -21.86
N VAL A 274 -6.38 -4.57 -20.77
CA VAL A 274 -6.91 -5.93 -20.59
C VAL A 274 -8.17 -6.13 -21.42
N GLY A 275 -8.26 -7.30 -22.07
CA GLY A 275 -9.44 -7.69 -22.85
C GLY A 275 -9.48 -7.07 -24.26
N THR A 276 -8.34 -6.62 -24.78
CA THR A 276 -8.23 -5.98 -26.08
C THR A 276 -7.05 -6.56 -26.89
N THR A 277 -6.75 -5.99 -28.05
CA THR A 277 -5.51 -6.21 -28.80
C THR A 277 -4.93 -4.85 -29.17
N ILE A 278 -3.62 -4.77 -29.45
CA ILE A 278 -2.96 -3.50 -29.80
C ILE A 278 -3.68 -2.77 -30.94
N SER A 279 -4.18 -3.52 -31.94
CA SER A 279 -4.89 -2.97 -33.10
C SER A 279 -6.23 -2.30 -32.77
N ASN A 280 -6.76 -2.51 -31.57
CA ASN A 280 -8.00 -1.88 -31.12
C ASN A 280 -7.80 -0.44 -30.67
N TRP A 281 -6.55 0.02 -30.50
CA TRP A 281 -6.23 1.32 -29.93
C TRP A 281 -5.61 2.26 -30.95
N THR A 282 -5.99 3.53 -30.85
CA THR A 282 -5.36 4.64 -31.57
C THR A 282 -4.56 5.47 -30.59
N VAL A 283 -3.33 5.79 -30.95
CA VAL A 283 -2.47 6.71 -30.20
C VAL A 283 -2.46 8.04 -30.94
N SER A 284 -2.75 9.12 -30.23
CA SER A 284 -2.69 10.49 -30.72
C SER A 284 -2.00 11.38 -29.70
N THR A 285 -1.54 12.55 -30.11
CA THR A 285 -0.96 13.53 -29.19
C THR A 285 -1.73 14.85 -29.25
N TYR A 286 -1.79 15.54 -28.11
CA TYR A 286 -2.33 16.89 -28.00
C TYR A 286 -1.43 17.68 -27.05
N GLU A 287 -0.93 18.83 -27.50
CA GLU A 287 0.07 19.60 -26.77
C GLU A 287 1.28 18.78 -26.33
N ALA A 288 1.44 18.47 -25.04
CA ALA A 288 2.51 17.65 -24.48
C ALA A 288 2.06 16.20 -24.15
N ASP A 289 0.79 15.89 -24.33
CA ASP A 289 0.16 14.67 -23.82
C ASP A 289 0.01 13.60 -24.90
N THR A 290 -0.02 12.34 -24.47
CA THR A 290 -0.42 11.19 -25.28
C THR A 290 -1.83 10.76 -24.91
N ILE A 291 -2.70 10.63 -25.91
CA ILE A 291 -4.07 10.17 -25.77
C ILE A 291 -4.19 8.79 -26.42
N VAL A 292 -4.55 7.80 -25.62
CA VAL A 292 -4.81 6.42 -26.05
C VAL A 292 -6.32 6.26 -26.14
N SER A 293 -6.85 5.84 -27.29
CA SER A 293 -8.30 5.77 -27.53
C SER A 293 -8.73 4.44 -28.13
N TYR A 294 -9.73 3.80 -27.54
CA TYR A 294 -10.31 2.56 -28.07
C TYR A 294 -11.13 2.84 -29.33
N ASN A 295 -10.80 2.17 -30.43
CA ASN A 295 -11.28 2.49 -31.79
C ASN A 295 -12.09 1.35 -32.44
N VAL A 296 -12.57 0.37 -31.67
CA VAL A 296 -13.47 -0.65 -32.19
C VAL A 296 -14.91 -0.18 -32.03
N ASP A 297 -15.73 -0.35 -33.07
CA ASP A 297 -17.16 -0.07 -33.01
C ASP A 297 -17.85 -0.92 -31.96
N GLY A 298 -18.73 -0.31 -31.16
CA GLY A 298 -19.46 -1.00 -30.11
C GLY A 298 -19.67 -0.13 -28.88
N ALA A 299 -20.04 -0.77 -27.77
CA ALA A 299 -20.39 -0.10 -26.52
C ALA A 299 -19.23 0.71 -25.94
N HIS A 300 -17.97 0.32 -26.20
CA HIS A 300 -16.76 0.91 -25.61
C HIS A 300 -16.03 1.87 -26.55
N LYS A 301 -16.56 2.12 -27.75
CA LYS A 301 -15.90 3.01 -28.72
C LYS A 301 -15.64 4.38 -28.11
N GLY A 302 -14.39 4.82 -28.21
CA GLY A 302 -13.95 6.14 -27.78
C GLY A 302 -13.52 6.24 -26.33
N GLU A 303 -13.46 5.14 -25.56
CA GLU A 303 -12.81 5.11 -24.24
C GLU A 303 -11.36 5.61 -24.33
N LYS A 304 -10.93 6.41 -23.35
CA LYS A 304 -9.67 7.16 -23.41
C LYS A 304 -8.84 7.05 -22.14
N ILE A 305 -7.53 7.10 -22.32
CA ILE A 305 -6.54 7.33 -21.26
C ILE A 305 -5.65 8.49 -21.71
N VAL A 306 -5.28 9.36 -20.79
CA VAL A 306 -4.32 10.45 -21.03
C VAL A 306 -3.03 10.19 -20.25
N LEU A 307 -1.90 10.13 -20.96
CA LEU A 307 -0.58 10.16 -20.37
C LEU A 307 -0.07 11.61 -20.47
N GLU A 308 -0.01 12.29 -19.34
CA GLU A 308 0.27 13.72 -19.28
C GLU A 308 1.77 14.01 -19.42
N GLY A 309 2.10 15.05 -20.18
CA GLY A 309 3.46 15.57 -20.31
C GLY A 309 4.44 14.64 -21.05
N VAL A 310 3.94 13.62 -21.75
CA VAL A 310 4.76 12.69 -22.53
C VAL A 310 4.21 12.47 -23.94
N HIS A 311 5.09 12.54 -24.94
CA HIS A 311 4.79 12.21 -26.35
C HIS A 311 5.28 10.82 -26.73
N LEU A 312 4.34 9.89 -26.86
CA LEU A 312 4.64 8.51 -27.23
C LEU A 312 4.20 8.21 -28.64
N THR A 313 4.98 7.35 -29.30
CA THR A 313 4.69 6.82 -30.63
C THR A 313 4.91 5.32 -30.62
N GLY A 314 4.37 4.62 -31.61
CA GLY A 314 4.42 3.15 -31.65
C GLY A 314 3.65 2.51 -30.49
N SER A 315 3.99 1.26 -30.18
CA SER A 315 3.26 0.43 -29.20
C SER A 315 4.15 -0.25 -28.16
N ASP A 316 5.48 -0.03 -28.18
CA ASP A 316 6.41 -0.77 -27.31
C ASP A 316 6.19 -0.50 -25.81
N TRP A 317 5.53 0.59 -25.47
CA TRP A 317 5.21 1.04 -24.12
C TRP A 317 3.84 0.56 -23.61
N PHE A 318 3.07 -0.18 -24.43
CA PHE A 318 1.83 -0.79 -23.96
C PHE A 318 1.60 -2.22 -24.46
N THR A 319 0.78 -2.95 -23.72
CA THR A 319 0.38 -4.33 -24.01
C THR A 319 -1.14 -4.42 -24.02
N ALA A 320 -1.68 -5.31 -24.83
CA ALA A 320 -3.11 -5.54 -24.99
C ALA A 320 -3.36 -7.00 -25.37
#